data_AF-A0A3N1ZYG3-F1
#
_entry.id   AF-A0A3N1ZYG3-F1
#
_cell.length_a   1.000
_cell.length_b   1.000
_cell.length_c   1.000
_cell.angle_alpha   90.00
_cell.angle_beta   90.00
_cell.angle_gamma   90.00
#
_symmetry.space_group_name_H-M   'P 1'
#
loop_
_entity.id
_entity.type
_entity.pdbx_description
1 polymer ?
#
loop_
_entity_poly.entity_id
_entity_poly.type
_entity_poly.pdbx_seq_one_letter_code
_entity_poly.pdbx_strand_id
1 'polypeptide(L)'
;MNGTANNVEFVDHPPARVYWLPALVCLLCAAGGAALVWSVRDQLPDPVATHWGADGRPDGFTPLDRVVWTHLAITLGLSLPMIGLGAALKQARSMAPVTAGMGAFLACVFFGGTWTQRGLTTEQVGDEWWSAAVGAVAALVVGALVWLATRASNVVVPASTALPAGAPTVTGPTNGRFAWTGRLVTGKAVYWFFGLASLPVIALVVLFAALGNVGGAIAMAATLLVVVVSFQMMLAPITIDSRGLRTAGPIRWVNIPLGTIISAEVGRTVSPMGDFGGYGLRGALFDGSRGLVTAEAHTLLVHQAGKPPMYLTVADPDTAAATLNTLLQRQRTGR
;
A
#
# COMPACT_ATOMS: atom_id res chain seq x y z
N MET A 1 -15.23 -20.19 -37.50
CA MET A 1 -15.16 -18.71 -37.56
C MET A 1 -14.46 -18.26 -36.29
N ASN A 2 -13.18 -17.89 -36.42
CA ASN A 2 -12.31 -17.53 -35.31
C ASN A 2 -12.66 -16.11 -34.84
N GLY A 3 -13.35 -16.01 -33.71
CA GLY A 3 -13.58 -14.74 -33.03
C GLY A 3 -12.28 -14.29 -32.36
N THR A 4 -11.55 -13.38 -33.01
CA THR A 4 -10.45 -12.66 -32.39
C THR A 4 -11.00 -11.87 -31.21
N ALA A 5 -10.67 -12.30 -29.99
CA ALA A 5 -10.82 -11.48 -28.81
C ALA A 5 -10.09 -10.17 -29.08
N ASN A 6 -10.84 -9.08 -29.20
CA ASN A 6 -10.27 -7.75 -29.31
C ASN A 6 -9.46 -7.52 -28.04
N ASN A 7 -8.15 -7.66 -28.14
CA ASN A 7 -7.18 -7.12 -27.20
C ASN A 7 -7.35 -5.61 -27.23
N VAL A 8 -8.31 -5.10 -26.48
CA VAL A 8 -8.35 -3.69 -26.13
C VAL A 8 -7.15 -3.51 -25.20
N GLU A 9 -6.05 -3.06 -25.77
CA GLU A 9 -4.87 -2.65 -25.03
C GLU A 9 -5.28 -1.44 -24.19
N PHE A 10 -5.71 -1.70 -22.95
CA PHE A 10 -6.03 -0.65 -21.98
C PHE A 10 -4.72 -0.03 -21.49
N VAL A 11 -4.08 0.77 -22.32
CA VAL A 11 -2.95 1.61 -21.92
C VAL A 11 -3.52 2.84 -21.20
N ASP A 12 -3.99 2.63 -19.97
CA ASP A 12 -4.39 3.73 -19.09
C ASP A 12 -3.11 4.44 -18.63
N HIS A 13 -2.61 5.38 -19.44
CA HIS A 13 -1.48 6.21 -19.04
C HIS A 13 -1.86 6.97 -17.76
N PRO A 14 -1.14 6.78 -16.65
CA PRO A 14 -1.46 7.48 -15.42
C PRO A 14 -1.38 8.98 -15.68
N PRO A 15 -2.33 9.77 -15.15
CA PRO A 15 -2.37 11.19 -15.40
C PRO A 15 -1.08 11.84 -14.88
N ALA A 16 -0.57 12.86 -15.55
CA ALA A 16 0.72 13.49 -15.25
C ALA A 16 0.90 13.87 -13.76
N ARG A 17 -0.21 14.21 -13.07
CA ARG A 17 -0.23 14.51 -11.62
C ARG A 17 0.30 13.40 -10.73
N VAL A 18 0.28 12.16 -11.19
CA VAL A 18 0.86 11.02 -10.46
C VAL A 18 2.38 11.16 -10.30
N TYR A 19 3.04 11.89 -11.19
CA TYR A 19 4.49 12.10 -11.16
C TYR A 19 4.88 13.43 -10.52
N TRP A 20 4.31 14.55 -10.98
CA TRP A 20 4.76 15.86 -10.53
C TRP A 20 4.27 16.24 -9.13
N LEU A 21 3.09 15.77 -8.70
CA LEU A 21 2.56 16.10 -7.38
C LEU A 21 3.43 15.54 -6.23
N PRO A 22 3.78 14.25 -6.19
CA PRO A 22 4.68 13.75 -5.13
C PRO A 22 6.08 14.38 -5.23
N ALA A 23 6.60 14.65 -6.44
CA ALA A 23 7.86 15.36 -6.60
C ALA A 23 7.83 16.75 -5.95
N LEU A 24 6.78 17.53 -6.24
CA LEU A 24 6.56 18.85 -5.66
C LEU A 24 6.49 18.77 -4.13
N VAL A 25 5.76 17.81 -3.59
CA VAL A 25 5.67 17.60 -2.13
C VAL A 25 7.05 17.32 -1.53
N CYS A 26 7.83 16.38 -2.11
CA CYS A 26 9.18 16.09 -1.62
C CYS A 26 10.09 17.32 -1.65
N LEU A 27 10.04 18.11 -2.73
CA LEU A 27 10.82 19.34 -2.87
C LEU A 27 10.42 20.38 -1.82
N LEU A 28 9.12 20.59 -1.61
CA LEU A 28 8.62 21.54 -0.61
C LEU A 28 8.96 21.11 0.81
N CYS A 29 8.84 19.82 1.14
CA CYS A 29 9.22 19.29 2.45
C CYS A 29 10.73 19.47 2.71
N ALA A 30 11.58 19.15 1.73
CA ALA A 30 13.03 19.27 1.87
C ALA A 30 13.47 20.74 1.95
N ALA A 31 13.00 21.60 1.04
CA ALA A 31 13.35 23.01 1.03
C ALA A 31 12.78 23.75 2.26
N GLY A 32 11.54 23.44 2.65
CA GLY A 32 10.91 23.99 3.84
C GLY A 32 11.63 23.59 5.11
N GLY A 33 11.99 22.31 5.26
CA GLY A 33 12.78 21.82 6.39
C GLY A 33 14.16 22.47 6.48
N ALA A 34 14.87 22.58 5.36
CA ALA A 34 16.16 23.25 5.31
C ALA A 34 16.06 24.75 5.66
N ALA A 35 15.08 25.46 5.09
CA ALA A 35 14.84 26.87 5.39
C ALA A 35 14.48 27.08 6.87
N LEU A 36 13.67 26.18 7.43
CA LEU A 36 13.29 26.20 8.83
C LEU A 36 14.53 26.07 9.73
N VAL A 37 15.33 25.01 9.56
CA VAL A 37 16.58 24.82 10.32
C VAL A 37 17.54 25.99 10.13
N TRP A 38 17.69 26.49 8.91
CA TRP A 38 18.57 27.63 8.63
C TRP A 38 18.12 28.91 9.34
N SER A 39 16.81 29.12 9.51
CA SER A 39 16.26 30.31 10.18
C SER A 39 16.61 30.40 11.66
N VAL A 40 16.97 29.27 12.29
CA VAL A 40 17.31 29.15 13.71
C VAL A 40 18.76 28.74 13.95
N ARG A 41 19.60 28.81 12.91
CA ARG A 41 20.99 28.36 12.93
C ARG A 41 21.79 28.88 14.12
N ASP A 42 21.55 30.13 14.51
CA ASP A 42 22.27 30.80 15.61
C ASP A 42 21.82 30.32 17.01
N GLN A 43 20.79 29.47 17.08
CA GLN A 43 20.24 28.89 18.31
C GLN A 43 20.58 27.40 18.44
N LEU A 44 21.24 26.81 17.45
CA LEU A 44 21.58 25.38 17.47
C LEU A 44 22.95 25.17 18.11
N PRO A 45 23.17 24.01 18.76
CA PRO A 45 24.50 23.62 19.20
C PRO A 45 25.44 23.48 18.00
N ASP A 46 26.71 23.81 18.21
CA ASP A 46 27.77 23.58 17.22
C ASP A 46 28.87 22.71 17.85
N PRO A 47 28.97 21.41 17.51
CA PRO A 47 28.23 20.69 16.46
C PRO A 47 26.84 20.18 16.88
N VAL A 48 25.99 19.88 15.89
CA VAL A 48 24.63 19.35 16.08
C VAL A 48 24.66 17.82 16.18
N ALA A 49 23.86 17.23 17.06
CA ALA A 49 23.70 15.77 17.12
C ALA A 49 22.95 15.26 15.88
N THR A 50 23.49 14.22 15.24
CA THR A 50 22.94 13.63 14.01
C THR A 50 22.78 12.11 14.07
N HIS A 51 23.32 11.47 15.11
CA HIS A 51 23.19 10.03 15.31
C HIS A 51 22.99 9.74 16.80
N TRP A 52 22.21 8.69 17.06
CA TRP A 52 21.87 8.22 18.40
C TRP A 52 22.17 6.73 18.49
N GLY A 53 22.80 6.33 19.59
CA GLY A 53 23.08 4.95 19.92
C GLY A 53 21.81 4.17 20.26
N ALA A 54 21.95 2.85 20.44
CA ALA A 54 20.83 1.98 20.78
C ALA A 54 20.20 2.31 22.15
N ASP A 55 20.95 2.96 23.04
CA ASP A 55 20.53 3.47 24.34
C ASP A 55 19.81 4.84 24.26
N GLY A 56 19.61 5.38 23.06
CA GLY A 56 18.97 6.68 22.83
C GLY A 56 19.87 7.88 23.12
N ARG A 57 21.18 7.67 23.36
CA ARG A 57 22.12 8.78 23.61
C ARG A 57 22.77 9.25 22.32
N PRO A 58 23.03 10.56 22.15
CA PRO A 58 23.79 11.06 21.01
C PRO A 58 25.22 10.52 21.04
N ASP A 59 25.67 9.97 19.92
CA ASP A 59 27.02 9.41 19.74
C ASP A 59 27.69 9.86 18.42
N GLY A 60 27.00 10.68 17.61
CA GLY A 60 27.54 11.28 16.39
C GLY A 60 27.08 12.72 16.20
N PHE A 61 28.02 13.61 15.90
CA PHE A 61 27.80 15.04 15.77
C PHE A 61 28.39 15.59 14.47
N THR A 62 27.72 16.58 13.88
CA THR A 62 28.07 17.13 12.57
C THR A 62 27.89 18.65 12.56
N PRO A 63 28.81 19.42 11.94
CA PRO A 63 28.63 20.85 11.69
C PRO A 63 27.38 21.16 10.88
N LEU A 64 26.66 22.23 11.22
CA LEU A 64 25.32 22.54 10.69
C LEU A 64 25.28 22.66 9.16
N ASP A 65 26.32 23.23 8.54
CA ASP A 65 26.41 23.37 7.08
C ASP A 65 26.34 22.01 6.39
N ARG A 66 27.07 21.01 6.89
CA ARG A 66 27.02 19.63 6.39
C ARG A 66 25.69 18.96 6.71
N VAL A 67 25.10 19.23 7.87
CA VAL A 67 23.80 18.67 8.26
C VAL A 67 22.74 19.04 7.24
N VAL A 68 22.63 20.32 6.88
CA VAL A 68 21.62 20.80 5.92
C VAL A 68 21.76 20.10 4.57
N TRP A 69 22.97 20.05 4.01
CA TRP A 69 23.20 19.39 2.73
C TRP A 69 22.98 17.88 2.77
N THR A 70 23.41 17.22 3.85
CA THR A 70 23.22 15.78 4.04
C THR A 70 21.74 15.43 4.15
N HIS A 71 20.97 16.19 4.94
CA HIS A 71 19.54 15.98 5.09
C HIS A 71 18.77 16.24 3.79
N LEU A 72 19.15 17.28 3.02
CA LEU A 72 18.59 17.51 1.69
C LEU A 72 18.88 16.33 0.76
N ALA A 73 20.13 15.88 0.72
CA ALA A 73 20.57 14.78 -0.13
C ALA A 73 19.85 13.47 0.21
N ILE A 74 19.72 13.12 1.49
CA ILE A 74 19.01 11.90 1.91
C ILE A 74 17.51 12.01 1.62
N THR A 75 16.87 13.14 2.00
CA THR A 75 15.42 13.32 1.82
C THR A 75 15.04 13.22 0.34
N LEU A 76 15.73 13.96 -0.54
CA LEU A 76 15.44 13.97 -1.97
C LEU A 76 15.96 12.70 -2.67
N GLY A 77 17.16 12.26 -2.31
CA GLY A 77 17.83 11.11 -2.91
C GLY A 77 17.16 9.77 -2.59
N LEU A 78 16.46 9.63 -1.47
CA LEU A 78 15.66 8.45 -1.18
C LEU A 78 14.22 8.55 -1.70
N SER A 79 13.62 9.75 -1.67
CA SER A 79 12.22 9.91 -2.05
C SER A 79 12.01 9.99 -3.55
N LEU A 80 12.72 10.87 -4.26
CA LEU A 80 12.45 11.13 -5.69
C LEU A 80 12.66 9.90 -6.60
N PRO A 81 13.66 9.02 -6.38
CA PRO A 81 13.80 7.82 -7.19
C PRO A 81 12.60 6.87 -7.12
N MET A 82 11.76 6.95 -6.08
CA MET A 82 10.52 6.16 -5.99
C MET A 82 9.52 6.49 -7.11
N ILE A 83 9.59 7.70 -7.67
CA ILE A 83 8.79 8.08 -8.85
C ILE A 83 9.26 7.28 -10.07
N GLY A 84 10.57 7.22 -10.28
CA GLY A 84 11.17 6.44 -11.37
C GLY A 84 10.92 4.94 -11.21
N LEU A 85 11.05 4.41 -10.00
CA LEU A 85 10.73 3.02 -9.69
C LEU A 85 9.25 2.72 -9.95
N GLY A 86 8.35 3.60 -9.50
CA GLY A 86 6.92 3.50 -9.78
C GLY A 86 6.61 3.53 -11.27
N ALA A 87 7.32 4.36 -12.04
CA ALA A 87 7.18 4.39 -13.50
C ALA A 87 7.65 3.07 -14.14
N ALA A 88 8.84 2.60 -13.79
CA ALA A 88 9.46 1.38 -14.32
C ALA A 88 8.62 0.13 -14.03
N LEU A 89 8.01 0.06 -12.84
CA LEU A 89 7.15 -1.04 -12.42
C LEU A 89 5.69 -0.88 -12.86
N LYS A 90 5.34 0.16 -13.65
CA LYS A 90 3.96 0.51 -14.03
C LYS A 90 3.02 0.67 -12.81
N GLN A 91 3.57 1.10 -11.68
CA GLN A 91 2.90 1.29 -10.38
C GLN A 91 2.90 2.75 -9.92
N ALA A 92 3.13 3.70 -10.81
CA ALA A 92 3.28 5.13 -10.48
C ALA A 92 2.13 5.66 -9.59
N ARG A 93 0.88 5.26 -9.86
CA ARG A 93 -0.30 5.69 -9.09
C ARG A 93 -0.27 5.19 -7.64
N SER A 94 0.20 3.96 -7.42
CA SER A 94 0.34 3.37 -6.08
C SER A 94 1.56 3.91 -5.34
N MET A 95 2.62 4.26 -6.08
CA MET A 95 3.88 4.77 -5.52
C MET A 95 3.84 6.28 -5.22
N ALA A 96 2.96 7.05 -5.86
CA ALA A 96 2.81 8.49 -5.61
C ALA A 96 2.57 8.83 -4.11
N PRO A 97 1.59 8.25 -3.40
CA PRO A 97 1.40 8.53 -1.97
C PRO A 97 2.56 8.05 -1.11
N VAL A 98 3.20 6.93 -1.46
CA VAL A 98 4.38 6.41 -0.75
C VAL A 98 5.57 7.36 -0.87
N THR A 99 5.81 7.86 -2.08
CA THR A 99 6.87 8.84 -2.39
C THR A 99 6.67 10.12 -1.58
N ALA A 100 5.46 10.70 -1.63
CA ALA A 100 5.14 11.93 -0.92
C ALA A 100 5.21 11.75 0.60
N GLY A 101 4.68 10.64 1.12
CA GLY A 101 4.75 10.30 2.54
C GLY A 101 6.19 10.11 3.01
N MET A 102 7.04 9.45 2.22
CA MET A 102 8.47 9.29 2.50
C MET A 102 9.19 10.64 2.56
N GLY A 103 8.93 11.54 1.60
CA GLY A 103 9.51 12.89 1.62
C GLY A 103 9.13 13.68 2.88
N ALA A 104 7.86 13.61 3.29
CA ALA A 104 7.38 14.24 4.52
C ALA A 104 7.98 13.61 5.78
N PHE A 105 8.06 12.27 5.82
CA PHE A 105 8.66 11.51 6.91
C PHE A 105 10.11 11.92 7.14
N LEU A 106 10.94 11.79 6.09
CA LEU A 106 12.36 12.07 6.15
C LEU A 106 12.62 13.54 6.48
N ALA A 107 11.83 14.47 5.91
CA ALA A 107 11.97 15.89 6.26
C ALA A 107 11.68 16.16 7.75
N CYS A 108 10.65 15.54 8.33
CA CYS A 108 10.34 15.69 9.75
C CYS A 108 11.39 15.04 10.64
N VAL A 109 11.85 13.83 10.31
CA VAL A 109 12.90 13.13 11.08
C VAL A 109 14.17 13.97 11.10
N PHE A 110 14.68 14.34 9.91
CA PHE A 110 15.98 14.97 9.79
C PHE A 110 15.95 16.45 10.19
N PHE A 111 15.10 17.26 9.56
CA PHE A 111 15.05 18.69 9.87
C PHE A 111 14.34 18.97 11.19
N GLY A 112 13.32 18.18 11.55
CA GLY A 112 12.65 18.30 12.84
C GLY A 112 13.55 17.87 14.02
N GLY A 113 14.33 16.80 13.87
CA GLY A 113 15.31 16.38 14.87
C GLY A 113 16.48 17.37 15.06
N THR A 114 16.85 18.11 14.02
CA THR A 114 17.78 19.25 14.18
C THR A 114 17.09 20.43 14.86
N TRP A 115 15.85 20.75 14.47
CA TRP A 115 15.07 21.87 15.00
C TRP A 115 14.79 21.78 16.51
N THR A 116 14.83 20.60 17.10
CA THR A 116 14.55 20.39 18.53
C THR A 116 15.74 20.67 19.43
N GLN A 117 16.93 20.73 18.84
CA GLN A 117 18.15 21.05 19.55
C GLN A 117 18.29 22.57 19.80
N ARG A 118 17.32 23.38 19.38
CA ARG A 118 17.33 24.84 19.59
C ARG A 118 17.38 25.19 21.07
N GLY A 119 18.30 26.09 21.40
CA GLY A 119 18.53 26.57 22.76
C GLY A 119 19.24 25.56 23.66
N LEU A 120 19.71 24.43 23.12
CA LEU A 120 20.49 23.43 23.83
C LEU A 120 21.98 23.60 23.53
N THR A 121 22.83 23.27 24.50
CA THR A 121 24.23 22.94 24.25
C THR A 121 24.37 21.49 23.81
N THR A 122 25.52 21.14 23.23
CA THR A 122 25.82 19.78 22.75
C THR A 122 25.63 18.72 23.84
N GLU A 123 25.96 19.04 25.09
CA GLU A 123 25.85 18.14 26.25
C GLU A 123 24.41 17.99 26.76
N GLN A 124 23.54 18.96 26.44
CA GLN A 124 22.14 18.96 26.85
C GLN A 124 21.25 18.17 25.88
N VAL A 125 21.76 17.82 24.69
CA VAL A 125 21.02 17.01 23.72
C VAL A 125 20.79 15.61 24.30
N GLY A 126 19.53 15.23 24.40
CA GLY A 126 19.09 13.93 24.91
C GLY A 126 18.58 13.00 23.80
N ASP A 127 17.74 12.07 24.23
CA ASP A 127 16.99 11.19 23.33
C ASP A 127 16.01 12.00 22.46
N GLU A 128 15.92 11.63 21.19
CA GLU A 128 15.18 12.36 20.16
C GLU A 128 14.37 11.37 19.31
N TRP A 129 13.16 11.05 19.77
CA TRP A 129 12.26 10.12 19.09
C TRP A 129 10.97 10.78 18.57
N TRP A 130 10.65 11.98 19.07
CA TRP A 130 9.38 12.62 18.74
C TRP A 130 9.34 13.10 17.29
N SER A 131 10.48 13.54 16.71
CA SER A 131 10.58 13.95 15.31
C SER A 131 10.25 12.79 14.36
N ALA A 132 10.63 11.56 14.71
CA ALA A 132 10.22 10.36 14.00
C ALA A 132 8.73 10.04 14.17
N ALA A 133 8.17 10.21 15.38
CA ALA A 133 6.74 10.01 15.61
C ALA A 133 5.89 11.02 14.81
N VAL A 134 6.26 12.30 14.84
CA VAL A 134 5.59 13.34 14.06
C VAL A 134 5.83 13.14 12.56
N GLY A 135 7.02 12.71 12.17
CA GLY A 135 7.30 12.30 10.80
C GLY A 135 6.40 11.18 10.33
N ALA A 136 6.14 10.16 11.17
CA ALA A 136 5.25 9.06 10.81
C ALA A 136 3.80 9.55 10.61
N VAL A 137 3.32 10.45 11.47
CA VAL A 137 2.01 11.08 11.30
C VAL A 137 1.98 11.92 10.03
N ALA A 138 3.01 12.73 9.77
CA ALA A 138 3.13 13.53 8.55
C ALA A 138 3.14 12.65 7.30
N ALA A 139 3.84 11.52 7.33
CA ALA A 139 3.88 10.54 6.25
C ALA A 139 2.49 10.01 5.91
N LEU A 140 1.72 9.61 6.92
CA LEU A 140 0.37 9.09 6.77
C LEU A 140 -0.59 10.17 6.23
N VAL A 141 -0.53 11.38 6.80
CA VAL A 141 -1.40 12.50 6.39
C VAL A 141 -1.08 12.92 4.96
N VAL A 142 0.18 13.23 4.67
CA VAL A 142 0.61 13.67 3.33
C VAL A 142 0.39 12.57 2.29
N GLY A 143 0.73 11.32 2.63
CA GLY A 143 0.46 10.17 1.77
C GLY A 143 -1.04 10.01 1.49
N ALA A 144 -1.91 10.15 2.50
CA ALA A 144 -3.35 10.08 2.31
C ALA A 144 -3.89 11.22 1.43
N LEU A 145 -3.39 12.45 1.60
CA LEU A 145 -3.77 13.61 0.78
C LEU A 145 -3.35 13.41 -0.68
N VAL A 146 -2.12 12.96 -0.93
CA VAL A 146 -1.65 12.66 -2.29
C VAL A 146 -2.41 11.48 -2.89
N TRP A 147 -2.73 10.45 -2.09
CA TRP A 147 -3.60 9.36 -2.54
C TRP A 147 -4.98 9.89 -2.96
N LEU A 148 -5.61 10.77 -2.18
CA LEU A 148 -6.89 11.38 -2.53
C LEU A 148 -6.81 12.21 -3.81
N ALA A 149 -5.71 12.91 -4.05
CA ALA A 149 -5.49 13.70 -5.26
C ALA A 149 -5.14 12.85 -6.50
N THR A 150 -4.55 11.68 -6.31
CA THR A 150 -4.06 10.81 -7.40
C THR A 150 -4.94 9.59 -7.65
N ARG A 151 -5.88 9.27 -6.76
CA ARG A 151 -6.82 8.15 -6.94
C ARG A 151 -7.61 8.31 -8.24
N ALA A 152 -7.87 7.20 -8.90
CA ALA A 152 -8.73 7.18 -10.07
C ALA A 152 -10.16 7.53 -9.65
N SER A 153 -10.81 8.41 -10.41
CA SER A 153 -12.26 8.57 -10.35
C SER A 153 -12.87 7.25 -10.80
N ASN A 154 -13.67 6.60 -9.94
CA ASN A 154 -14.44 5.43 -10.34
C ASN A 154 -15.57 5.91 -11.26
N VAL A 155 -15.27 6.13 -12.53
CA VAL A 155 -16.32 6.29 -13.53
C VAL A 155 -16.98 4.92 -13.64
N VAL A 156 -18.20 4.82 -13.13
CA VAL A 156 -19.02 3.62 -13.27
C VAL A 156 -19.46 3.58 -14.72
N VAL A 157 -18.74 2.83 -15.54
CA VAL A 157 -19.23 2.46 -16.87
C VAL A 157 -20.26 1.35 -16.64
N PRO A 158 -21.52 1.53 -17.06
CA PRO A 158 -22.53 0.48 -16.94
C PRO A 158 -22.01 -0.80 -17.62
N ALA A 159 -22.00 -1.91 -16.88
CA ALA A 159 -21.65 -3.20 -17.46
C ALA A 159 -22.69 -3.61 -18.52
N SER A 160 -22.24 -4.38 -19.52
CA SER A 160 -23.12 -4.96 -20.57
C SER A 160 -24.36 -5.64 -19.97
N THR A 161 -25.49 -5.55 -20.66
CA THR A 161 -26.80 -6.04 -20.19
C THR A 161 -26.93 -7.56 -20.23
N ALA A 162 -26.07 -8.28 -20.96
CA ALA A 162 -26.11 -9.73 -21.07
C ALA A 162 -24.84 -10.39 -20.49
N LEU A 163 -25.02 -11.53 -19.81
CA LEU A 163 -23.89 -12.38 -19.42
C LEU A 163 -23.33 -13.11 -20.67
N PRO A 164 -22.02 -13.37 -20.72
CA PRO A 164 -21.45 -14.25 -21.75
C PRO A 164 -22.14 -15.62 -21.78
N ALA A 165 -22.30 -16.18 -22.98
CA ALA A 165 -22.88 -17.52 -23.15
C ALA A 165 -22.01 -18.57 -22.42
N GLY A 166 -22.65 -19.44 -21.63
CA GLY A 166 -21.96 -20.47 -20.86
C GLY A 166 -21.36 -20.01 -19.52
N ALA A 167 -21.57 -18.75 -19.11
CA ALA A 167 -21.17 -18.29 -17.79
C ALA A 167 -21.81 -19.17 -16.70
N PRO A 168 -21.02 -19.73 -15.75
CA PRO A 168 -21.56 -20.61 -14.73
C PRO A 168 -22.55 -19.84 -13.87
N THR A 169 -23.69 -20.45 -13.56
CA THR A 169 -24.72 -19.89 -12.67
C THR A 169 -25.23 -20.99 -11.74
N VAL A 170 -25.72 -20.62 -10.56
CA VAL A 170 -26.30 -21.55 -9.60
C VAL A 170 -27.82 -21.48 -9.72
N THR A 171 -28.45 -22.63 -9.91
CA THR A 171 -29.90 -22.79 -9.76
C THR A 171 -30.23 -22.78 -8.27
N GLY A 172 -30.92 -21.73 -7.81
CA GLY A 172 -31.32 -21.58 -6.43
C GLY A 172 -32.68 -20.87 -6.31
N PRO A 173 -33.28 -20.83 -5.10
CA PRO A 173 -34.56 -20.18 -4.88
C PRO A 173 -34.54 -18.74 -5.40
N THR A 174 -35.55 -18.36 -6.18
CA THR A 174 -35.72 -16.98 -6.67
C THR A 174 -35.90 -16.00 -5.52
N ASN A 175 -36.43 -16.47 -4.39
CA ASN A 175 -36.73 -15.67 -3.21
C ASN A 175 -35.74 -16.02 -2.09
N GLY A 176 -34.86 -15.08 -1.74
CA GLY A 176 -33.89 -15.24 -0.65
C GLY A 176 -32.65 -14.36 -0.81
N ARG A 177 -31.98 -14.04 0.30
CA ARG A 177 -30.67 -13.37 0.26
C ARG A 177 -29.62 -14.38 -0.18
N PHE A 178 -29.18 -14.25 -1.42
CA PHE A 178 -28.14 -15.09 -2.01
C PHE A 178 -26.77 -14.46 -1.73
N ALA A 179 -25.94 -15.14 -0.95
CA ALA A 179 -24.60 -14.68 -0.60
C ALA A 179 -23.64 -15.86 -0.46
N TRP A 180 -22.39 -15.65 -0.84
CA TRP A 180 -21.32 -16.61 -0.67
C TRP A 180 -20.22 -15.99 0.20
N THR A 181 -19.70 -16.76 1.13
CA THR A 181 -18.53 -16.39 1.92
C THR A 181 -17.50 -17.50 1.82
N GLY A 182 -16.29 -17.15 1.41
CA GLY A 182 -15.18 -18.08 1.30
C GLY A 182 -13.88 -17.49 1.81
N ARG A 183 -12.84 -18.31 1.80
CA ARG A 183 -11.48 -17.92 2.20
C ARG A 183 -10.57 -17.84 1.00
N LEU A 184 -9.56 -17.00 1.13
CA LEU A 184 -8.40 -17.02 0.25
C LEU A 184 -7.59 -18.30 0.49
N VAL A 185 -7.03 -18.89 -0.57
CA VAL A 185 -6.02 -19.94 -0.42
C VAL A 185 -4.73 -19.27 0.01
N THR A 186 -4.14 -19.70 1.13
CA THR A 186 -2.90 -19.12 1.65
C THR A 186 -1.78 -20.14 1.59
N GLY A 187 -0.69 -19.80 0.88
CA GLY A 187 0.46 -20.69 0.73
C GLY A 187 1.32 -20.74 2.00
N LYS A 188 2.00 -21.87 2.24
CA LYS A 188 2.92 -22.04 3.39
C LYS A 188 4.01 -20.96 3.45
N ALA A 189 4.48 -20.50 2.29
CA ALA A 189 5.48 -19.44 2.19
C ALA A 189 5.04 -18.13 2.85
N VAL A 190 3.74 -17.81 2.84
CA VAL A 190 3.19 -16.61 3.51
C VAL A 190 3.38 -16.72 5.01
N TYR A 191 3.02 -17.86 5.60
CA TYR A 191 3.19 -18.10 7.04
C TYR A 191 4.66 -18.05 7.46
N TRP A 192 5.56 -18.68 6.68
CA TRP A 192 6.99 -18.64 6.94
C TRP A 192 7.57 -17.23 6.84
N PHE A 193 7.20 -16.47 5.80
CA PHE A 193 7.67 -15.11 5.62
C PHE A 193 7.24 -14.21 6.78
N PHE A 194 5.94 -14.18 7.11
CA PHE A 194 5.43 -13.32 8.17
C PHE A 194 5.89 -13.76 9.56
N GLY A 195 5.96 -15.07 9.80
CA GLY A 195 6.52 -15.64 11.04
C GLY A 195 7.98 -15.24 11.22
N LEU A 196 8.84 -15.51 10.23
CA LEU A 196 10.27 -15.20 10.30
C LEU A 196 10.53 -13.68 10.35
N ALA A 197 9.79 -12.88 9.60
CA ALA A 197 9.91 -11.42 9.64
C ALA A 197 9.49 -10.82 10.98
N SER A 198 8.56 -11.44 11.70
CA SER A 198 8.10 -10.95 13.01
C SER A 198 9.13 -11.15 14.13
N LEU A 199 9.92 -12.23 14.09
CA LEU A 199 10.89 -12.58 15.14
C LEU A 199 11.94 -11.48 15.42
N PRO A 200 12.69 -10.96 14.42
CA PRO A 200 13.67 -9.90 14.67
C PRO A 200 12.99 -8.61 15.13
N VAL A 201 11.80 -8.28 14.62
CA VAL A 201 11.06 -7.07 15.04
C VAL A 201 10.65 -7.19 16.51
N ILE A 202 10.11 -8.33 16.93
CA ILE A 202 9.76 -8.59 18.34
C ILE A 202 11.01 -8.52 19.22
N ALA A 203 12.13 -9.12 18.80
CA ALA A 203 13.38 -9.06 19.53
C ALA A 203 13.88 -7.60 19.70
N LEU A 204 13.77 -6.77 18.65
CA LEU A 204 14.14 -5.36 18.71
C LEU A 204 13.20 -4.53 19.60
N VAL A 205 11.90 -4.82 19.61
CA VAL A 205 10.96 -4.20 20.57
C VAL A 205 11.43 -4.44 22.01
N VAL A 206 11.72 -5.71 22.34
CA VAL A 206 12.16 -6.10 23.68
C VAL A 206 13.52 -5.48 24.01
N LEU A 207 14.47 -5.52 23.08
CA LEU A 207 15.82 -4.97 23.28
C LEU A 207 15.76 -3.47 23.56
N PHE A 208 15.07 -2.69 22.73
CA PHE A 208 14.98 -1.24 22.94
C PHE A 208 14.24 -0.90 24.23
N ALA A 209 13.18 -1.63 24.56
CA ALA A 209 12.49 -1.44 25.84
C ALA A 209 13.41 -1.73 27.04
N ALA A 210 14.23 -2.79 26.97
CA ALA A 210 15.18 -3.15 28.01
C ALA A 210 16.33 -2.13 28.17
N LEU A 211 16.73 -1.48 27.08
CA LEU A 211 17.73 -0.41 27.09
C LEU A 211 17.17 0.96 27.52
N GLY A 212 15.86 1.06 27.81
CA GLY A 212 15.21 2.33 28.14
C GLY A 212 14.93 3.22 26.92
N ASN A 213 15.19 2.74 25.71
CA ASN A 213 14.91 3.44 24.46
C ASN A 213 13.43 3.28 24.06
N VAL A 214 12.58 4.09 24.69
CA VAL A 214 11.13 4.06 24.49
C VAL A 214 10.76 4.37 23.03
N GLY A 215 11.45 5.33 22.41
CA GLY A 215 11.22 5.70 21.01
C GLY A 215 11.44 4.55 20.03
N GLY A 216 12.59 3.87 20.16
CA GLY A 216 12.92 2.69 19.38
C GLY A 216 11.93 1.55 19.59
N ALA A 217 11.52 1.30 20.83
CA ALA A 217 10.54 0.27 21.16
C ALA A 217 9.17 0.54 20.50
N ILE A 218 8.68 1.80 20.58
CA ILE A 218 7.43 2.21 19.93
C ILE A 218 7.54 2.09 18.41
N ALA A 219 8.65 2.52 17.80
CA ALA A 219 8.85 2.43 16.36
C ALA A 219 8.84 0.97 15.87
N MET A 220 9.49 0.06 16.60
CA MET A 220 9.49 -1.37 16.27
C MET A 220 8.12 -2.01 16.53
N ALA A 221 7.39 -1.59 17.57
CA ALA A 221 6.02 -2.06 17.82
C ALA A 221 5.05 -1.61 16.72
N ALA A 222 5.20 -0.37 16.23
CA ALA A 222 4.45 0.13 15.07
C ALA A 222 4.78 -0.67 13.80
N THR A 223 6.05 -1.01 13.60
CA THR A 223 6.49 -1.89 12.50
C THR A 223 5.86 -3.27 12.61
N LEU A 224 5.85 -3.86 13.80
CA LEU A 224 5.20 -5.14 14.07
C LEU A 224 3.70 -5.08 13.78
N LEU A 225 3.02 -3.99 14.16
CA LEU A 225 1.61 -3.78 13.83
C LEU A 225 1.39 -3.76 12.31
N VAL A 226 2.26 -3.10 11.53
CA VAL A 226 2.19 -3.12 10.06
C VAL A 226 2.37 -4.53 9.50
N VAL A 227 3.31 -5.31 10.04
CA VAL A 227 3.53 -6.72 9.66
C VAL A 227 2.27 -7.55 9.96
N VAL A 228 1.68 -7.40 11.14
CA VAL A 228 0.46 -8.11 11.55
C VAL A 228 -0.73 -7.71 10.68
N VAL A 229 -0.96 -6.42 10.44
CA VAL A 229 -2.06 -5.95 9.57
C VAL A 229 -1.90 -6.47 8.15
N SER A 230 -0.67 -6.49 7.64
CA SER A 230 -0.35 -7.03 6.31
C SER A 230 -0.60 -8.54 6.24
N PHE A 231 -0.26 -9.29 7.30
CA PHE A 231 -0.58 -10.72 7.39
C PHE A 231 -2.10 -10.96 7.44
N GLN A 232 -2.84 -10.18 8.24
CA GLN A 232 -4.29 -10.28 8.33
C GLN A 232 -4.99 -10.00 6.99
N MET A 233 -4.44 -9.12 6.15
CA MET A 233 -4.91 -8.94 4.77
C MET A 233 -4.85 -10.24 3.97
N MET A 234 -3.78 -11.02 4.10
CA MET A 234 -3.60 -12.29 3.37
C MET A 234 -4.61 -13.35 3.78
N LEU A 235 -5.16 -13.23 4.99
CA LEU A 235 -6.13 -14.17 5.56
C LEU A 235 -7.59 -13.69 5.42
N ALA A 236 -7.81 -12.52 4.83
CA ALA A 236 -9.12 -11.88 4.80
C ALA A 236 -10.14 -12.75 4.06
N PRO A 237 -11.28 -13.11 4.69
CA PRO A 237 -12.36 -13.81 3.99
C PRO A 237 -12.93 -12.94 2.87
N ILE A 238 -13.51 -13.57 1.85
CA ILE A 238 -14.23 -12.88 0.78
C ILE A 238 -15.72 -13.10 0.99
N THR A 239 -16.50 -12.04 0.77
CA THR A 239 -17.95 -12.09 0.71
C THR A 239 -18.42 -11.60 -0.65
N ILE A 240 -19.31 -12.39 -1.26
CA ILE A 240 -20.04 -12.06 -2.48
C ILE A 240 -21.51 -11.97 -2.09
N ASP A 241 -22.12 -10.79 -2.26
CA ASP A 241 -23.55 -10.57 -2.05
C ASP A 241 -24.10 -9.55 -3.05
N SER A 242 -25.34 -9.09 -2.86
CA SER A 242 -25.98 -8.09 -3.73
C SER A 242 -25.22 -6.75 -3.85
N ARG A 243 -24.30 -6.45 -2.93
CA ARG A 243 -23.43 -5.26 -3.03
C ARG A 243 -22.22 -5.50 -3.93
N GLY A 244 -21.87 -6.75 -4.20
CA GLY A 244 -20.74 -7.17 -5.02
C GLY A 244 -19.74 -8.04 -4.25
N LEU A 245 -18.49 -8.02 -4.71
CA LEU A 245 -17.38 -8.79 -4.12
C LEU A 245 -16.56 -7.90 -3.20
N ARG A 246 -16.30 -8.34 -1.98
CA ARG A 246 -15.43 -7.62 -1.04
C ARG A 246 -14.67 -8.54 -0.10
N THR A 247 -13.53 -8.08 0.41
CA THR A 247 -12.92 -8.67 1.60
C THR A 247 -13.72 -8.30 2.85
N ALA A 248 -13.95 -9.27 3.72
CA ALA A 248 -14.59 -9.09 5.01
C ALA A 248 -13.61 -8.52 6.05
N GLY A 249 -14.13 -7.82 7.05
CA GLY A 249 -13.36 -7.19 8.13
C GLY A 249 -13.51 -5.66 8.18
N PRO A 250 -12.82 -5.01 9.14
CA PRO A 250 -12.89 -3.56 9.31
C PRO A 250 -12.25 -2.81 8.14
N ILE A 251 -11.21 -3.39 7.53
CA ILE A 251 -10.53 -2.85 6.36
C ILE A 251 -10.94 -3.65 5.12
N ARG A 252 -11.57 -2.97 4.16
CA ARG A 252 -11.98 -3.57 2.88
C ARG A 252 -10.88 -3.38 1.83
N TRP A 253 -9.88 -4.24 1.88
CA TRP A 253 -8.76 -4.26 0.94
C TRP A 253 -9.21 -4.42 -0.52
N VAL A 254 -10.27 -5.20 -0.76
CA VAL A 254 -10.94 -5.30 -2.06
C VAL A 254 -12.42 -4.99 -1.89
N ASN A 255 -12.95 -4.14 -2.77
CA ASN A 255 -14.36 -3.82 -2.87
C ASN A 255 -14.72 -3.54 -4.33
N ILE A 256 -15.38 -4.49 -4.98
CA ILE A 256 -15.86 -4.41 -6.35
C ILE A 256 -17.39 -4.38 -6.32
N PRO A 257 -18.03 -3.22 -6.57
CA PRO A 257 -19.47 -3.13 -6.63
C PRO A 257 -20.05 -4.02 -7.74
N LEU A 258 -21.18 -4.67 -7.46
CA LEU A 258 -21.82 -5.60 -8.42
C LEU A 258 -22.08 -4.95 -9.79
N GLY A 259 -22.54 -3.68 -9.80
CA GLY A 259 -22.84 -2.94 -11.03
C GLY A 259 -21.64 -2.64 -11.93
N THR A 260 -20.41 -2.83 -11.44
CA THR A 260 -19.18 -2.68 -12.27
C THR A 260 -18.72 -4.00 -12.89
N ILE A 261 -19.28 -5.14 -12.47
CA ILE A 261 -18.82 -6.46 -12.88
C ILE A 261 -19.54 -6.86 -14.17
N ILE A 262 -18.76 -7.30 -15.15
CA ILE A 262 -19.25 -7.79 -16.45
C ILE A 262 -19.59 -9.27 -16.35
N SER A 263 -18.64 -10.07 -15.84
CA SER A 263 -18.76 -11.51 -15.66
C SER A 263 -17.70 -12.01 -14.69
N ALA A 264 -17.89 -13.24 -14.21
CA ALA A 264 -16.92 -13.98 -13.43
C ALA A 264 -16.70 -15.37 -14.04
N GLU A 265 -15.47 -15.85 -14.00
CA GLU A 265 -15.11 -17.19 -14.47
C GLU A 265 -14.00 -17.78 -13.60
N VAL A 266 -13.79 -19.08 -13.76
CA VAL A 266 -12.64 -19.77 -13.15
C VAL A 266 -11.42 -19.46 -14.01
N GLY A 267 -10.49 -18.71 -13.44
CA GLY A 267 -9.22 -18.36 -14.06
C GLY A 267 -8.19 -19.47 -13.93
N ARG A 268 -7.10 -19.31 -14.69
CA ARG A 268 -5.94 -20.20 -14.63
C ARG A 268 -5.32 -20.25 -13.22
N THR A 269 -4.50 -21.27 -13.00
CA THR A 269 -3.54 -21.26 -11.88
C THR A 269 -2.54 -20.13 -12.10
N VAL A 270 -2.35 -19.29 -11.08
CA VAL A 270 -1.39 -18.19 -11.14
C VAL A 270 -0.23 -18.45 -10.20
N SER A 271 0.99 -18.09 -10.61
CA SER A 271 2.17 -18.09 -9.77
C SER A 271 2.32 -16.71 -9.11
N PRO A 272 2.38 -16.63 -7.76
CA PRO A 272 2.57 -15.35 -7.07
C PRO A 272 3.84 -14.62 -7.53
N MET A 273 4.97 -15.33 -7.65
CA MET A 273 6.24 -14.72 -8.08
C MET A 273 6.30 -14.49 -9.59
N GLY A 274 5.84 -15.44 -10.39
CA GLY A 274 5.98 -15.37 -11.85
C GLY A 274 5.03 -14.37 -12.52
N ASP A 275 3.76 -14.36 -12.13
CA ASP A 275 2.74 -13.53 -12.78
C ASP A 275 2.61 -12.14 -12.12
N PHE A 276 2.75 -12.08 -10.80
CA PHE A 276 2.44 -10.87 -9.99
C PHE A 276 3.65 -10.29 -9.24
N GLY A 277 4.82 -10.94 -9.29
CA GLY A 277 6.04 -10.49 -8.61
C GLY A 277 5.93 -10.45 -7.09
N GLY A 278 4.97 -11.16 -6.49
CA GLY A 278 4.67 -11.01 -5.07
C GLY A 278 3.42 -11.74 -4.60
N TYR A 279 3.32 -11.90 -3.28
CA TYR A 279 2.06 -12.22 -2.61
C TYR A 279 1.31 -10.93 -2.24
N GLY A 280 -0.01 -11.02 -2.14
CA GLY A 280 -0.91 -9.96 -1.70
C GLY A 280 -1.70 -9.29 -2.81
N LEU A 281 -2.12 -8.04 -2.56
CA LEU A 281 -2.79 -7.19 -3.55
C LEU A 281 -1.75 -6.54 -4.47
N ARG A 282 -1.68 -7.00 -5.72
CA ARG A 282 -0.64 -6.66 -6.70
C ARG A 282 -1.24 -6.26 -8.05
N GLY A 283 -0.46 -5.55 -8.85
CA GLY A 283 -0.63 -5.50 -10.30
C GLY A 283 0.21 -6.60 -10.95
N ALA A 284 -0.28 -7.24 -11.99
CA ALA A 284 0.48 -8.18 -12.79
C ALA A 284 1.63 -7.47 -13.51
N LEU A 285 2.75 -8.17 -13.65
CA LEU A 285 3.99 -7.60 -14.15
C LEU A 285 3.90 -7.16 -15.62
N PHE A 286 3.11 -7.87 -16.43
CA PHE A 286 3.16 -7.75 -17.88
C PHE A 286 1.92 -7.12 -18.51
N ASP A 287 0.72 -7.47 -18.03
CA ASP A 287 -0.55 -7.15 -18.70
C ASP A 287 -1.40 -6.08 -17.98
N GLY A 288 -0.93 -5.55 -16.84
CA GLY A 288 -1.64 -4.53 -16.07
C GLY A 288 -2.89 -5.05 -15.33
N SER A 289 -3.17 -6.35 -15.37
CA SER A 289 -4.21 -6.98 -14.56
C SER A 289 -3.91 -6.82 -13.06
N ARG A 290 -4.91 -7.06 -12.21
CA ARG A 290 -4.75 -6.95 -10.75
C ARG A 290 -5.00 -8.29 -10.09
N GLY A 291 -4.31 -8.56 -8.99
CA GLY A 291 -4.42 -9.83 -8.28
C GLY A 291 -4.49 -9.63 -6.78
N LEU A 292 -5.41 -10.32 -6.10
CA LEU A 292 -5.25 -10.66 -4.69
C LEU A 292 -4.78 -12.12 -4.63
N VAL A 293 -3.46 -12.29 -4.62
CA VAL A 293 -2.79 -13.58 -4.83
C VAL A 293 -2.03 -13.97 -3.57
N THR A 294 -2.54 -14.96 -2.86
CA THR A 294 -2.03 -15.39 -1.54
C THR A 294 -1.49 -16.83 -1.56
N ALA A 295 -1.61 -17.52 -2.69
CA ALA A 295 -1.05 -18.84 -2.94
C ALA A 295 -0.88 -19.06 -4.46
N GLU A 296 -0.16 -20.11 -4.82
CA GLU A 296 -0.26 -20.68 -6.16
C GLU A 296 -1.49 -21.59 -6.21
N ALA A 297 -2.53 -21.16 -6.93
CA ALA A 297 -3.83 -21.84 -6.96
C ALA A 297 -4.67 -21.39 -8.18
N HIS A 298 -5.71 -22.15 -8.51
CA HIS A 298 -6.79 -21.70 -9.39
C HIS A 298 -7.42 -20.41 -8.86
N THR A 299 -7.89 -19.57 -9.77
CA THR A 299 -8.34 -18.22 -9.43
C THR A 299 -9.81 -18.01 -9.77
N LEU A 300 -10.45 -17.12 -9.02
CA LEU A 300 -11.64 -16.44 -9.49
C LEU A 300 -11.19 -15.24 -10.33
N LEU A 301 -11.58 -15.22 -11.61
CA LEU A 301 -11.31 -14.13 -12.53
C LEU A 301 -12.56 -13.26 -12.66
N VAL A 302 -12.43 -11.98 -12.32
CA VAL A 302 -13.53 -11.01 -12.32
C VAL A 302 -13.29 -9.94 -13.37
N HIS A 303 -14.14 -9.91 -14.38
CA HIS A 303 -14.12 -8.91 -15.44
C HIS A 303 -14.91 -7.68 -15.01
N GLN A 304 -14.31 -6.49 -15.15
CA GLN A 304 -14.89 -5.22 -14.71
C GLN A 304 -14.99 -4.24 -15.87
N ALA A 305 -16.05 -3.45 -15.89
CA ALA A 305 -16.24 -2.40 -16.89
C ALA A 305 -15.18 -1.30 -16.71
N GLY A 306 -14.44 -1.02 -17.79
CA GLY A 306 -13.41 0.03 -17.82
C GLY A 306 -12.20 -0.22 -16.91
N LYS A 307 -11.99 -1.46 -16.45
CA LYS A 307 -10.85 -1.83 -15.59
C LYS A 307 -10.23 -3.15 -16.06
N PRO A 308 -8.91 -3.33 -15.88
CA PRO A 308 -8.27 -4.63 -16.08
C PRO A 308 -8.93 -5.71 -15.21
N PRO A 309 -8.92 -6.98 -15.67
CA PRO A 309 -9.48 -8.08 -14.93
C PRO A 309 -8.78 -8.26 -13.57
N MET A 310 -9.53 -8.76 -12.59
CA MET A 310 -9.01 -9.03 -11.26
C MET A 310 -8.99 -10.52 -10.95
N TYR A 311 -7.81 -11.04 -10.60
CA TYR A 311 -7.56 -12.41 -10.17
C TYR A 311 -7.63 -12.52 -8.65
N LEU A 312 -8.32 -13.52 -8.12
CA LEU A 312 -8.37 -13.81 -6.68
C LEU A 312 -8.10 -15.30 -6.44
N THR A 313 -7.12 -15.63 -5.60
CA THR A 313 -6.84 -17.02 -5.21
C THR A 313 -7.79 -17.45 -4.10
N VAL A 314 -8.93 -18.03 -4.47
CA VAL A 314 -10.00 -18.45 -3.55
C VAL A 314 -10.10 -19.96 -3.47
N ALA A 315 -10.55 -20.48 -2.32
CA ALA A 315 -10.60 -21.94 -2.09
C ALA A 315 -11.59 -22.68 -3.00
N ASP A 316 -12.67 -22.02 -3.42
CA ASP A 316 -13.72 -22.57 -4.29
C ASP A 316 -14.09 -21.54 -5.38
N PRO A 317 -13.28 -21.44 -6.44
CA PRO A 317 -13.49 -20.46 -7.50
C PRO A 317 -14.73 -20.75 -8.33
N ASP A 318 -15.10 -22.03 -8.51
CA ASP A 318 -16.27 -22.46 -9.26
C ASP A 318 -17.57 -21.94 -8.63
N THR A 319 -17.79 -22.23 -7.34
CA THR A 319 -18.99 -21.75 -6.64
C THR A 319 -18.99 -20.24 -6.52
N ALA A 320 -17.84 -19.61 -6.32
CA ALA A 320 -17.73 -18.15 -6.25
C ALA A 320 -18.11 -17.47 -7.57
N ALA A 321 -17.60 -17.97 -8.70
CA ALA A 321 -17.93 -17.47 -10.04
C ALA A 321 -19.43 -17.68 -10.35
N ALA A 322 -19.93 -18.89 -10.10
CA ALA A 322 -21.33 -19.22 -10.30
C ALA A 322 -22.25 -18.32 -9.46
N THR A 323 -21.86 -18.05 -8.21
CA THR A 323 -22.61 -17.16 -7.32
C THR A 323 -22.65 -15.74 -7.87
N LEU A 324 -21.51 -15.21 -8.28
CA LEU A 324 -21.38 -13.83 -8.75
C LEU A 324 -22.17 -13.59 -10.04
N ASN A 325 -22.08 -14.52 -11.01
CA ASN A 325 -22.87 -14.46 -12.24
C ASN A 325 -24.37 -14.57 -11.97
N THR A 326 -24.80 -15.39 -11.00
CA THR A 326 -26.22 -15.49 -10.61
C THR A 326 -26.74 -14.15 -10.09
N LEU A 327 -25.96 -13.46 -9.25
CA LEU A 327 -26.32 -12.13 -8.74
C LEU A 327 -26.36 -11.08 -9.85
N LEU A 328 -25.44 -11.15 -10.82
CA LEU A 328 -25.46 -10.28 -12.00
C LEU A 328 -26.70 -10.51 -12.86
N GLN A 329 -27.06 -11.78 -13.10
CA GLN A 329 -28.25 -12.13 -13.86
C GLN A 329 -29.52 -11.59 -13.19
N ARG A 330 -29.63 -11.77 -11.88
CA ARG A 330 -30.73 -11.24 -11.05
C ARG A 330 -30.84 -9.72 -11.13
N GLN A 331 -29.73 -9.01 -10.90
CA GLN A 331 -29.68 -7.55 -11.01
C GLN A 331 -30.11 -7.04 -12.40
N ARG A 332 -29.65 -7.72 -13.47
CA ARG A 332 -29.96 -7.34 -14.86
C ARG A 332 -31.39 -7.68 -15.29
N THR A 333 -31.97 -8.73 -14.71
CA THR A 333 -33.35 -9.16 -14.99
C THR A 333 -34.39 -8.57 -14.02
N GLY A 334 -33.96 -7.78 -13.04
CA GLY A 334 -34.83 -7.14 -12.04
C GLY A 334 -35.45 -8.11 -11.04
N ARG A 335 -34.82 -9.28 -10.81
CA ARG A 335 -35.23 -10.32 -9.86
C ARG A 335 -34.27 -10.38 -8.68
#